data_AF-A0A087DA74-F1
#
_entry.id   AF-A0A087DA74-F1
#
_cell.length_a   1.000
_cell.length_b   1.000
_cell.length_c   1.000
_cell.angle_alpha   90.00
_cell.angle_beta   90.00
_cell.angle_gamma   90.00
#
_symmetry.space_group_name_H-M   'P 1'
#
loop_
_entity.id
_entity.type
_entity.pdbx_description
1 polymer ?
#
loop_
_entity_poly.entity_id
_entity_poly.type
_entity_poly.pdbx_seq_one_letter_code
_entity_poly.pdbx_strand_id
1 'polypeptide(L)' 'MAYVKKTNLRGPQGPAGPTPSLKDVFLQAHPVGSIYLTTESANPGTIYGGTWQTMPSLGPYTWLRTA' A
#
# COMPACT_ATOMS: atom_id res chain seq x y z
N MET A 1 -22.21 17.44 -46.20
CA MET A 1 -22.35 16.34 -45.22
C MET A 1 -20.96 16.00 -44.69
N ALA A 2 -20.60 16.45 -43.48
CA ALA A 2 -19.29 16.15 -42.88
C ALA A 2 -19.44 15.01 -41.87
N TYR A 3 -18.70 13.92 -42.07
CA TYR A 3 -18.76 12.73 -41.21
C TYR A 3 -17.76 12.90 -40.05
N VAL A 4 -18.26 12.97 -38.81
CA VAL A 4 -17.40 13.03 -37.62
C VAL A 4 -16.95 11.62 -37.26
N LYS A 5 -15.62 11.38 -37.26
CA LYS A 5 -15.02 10.13 -36.78
C LYS A 5 -15.35 9.95 -35.30
N LYS A 6 -16.09 8.87 -34.95
CA LYS A 6 -16.49 8.53 -33.57
C LYS A 6 -15.34 8.28 -32.59
N THR A 7 -14.08 8.37 -33.03
CA THR A 7 -12.89 8.09 -32.22
C THR A 7 -12.57 9.15 -31.16
N ASN A 8 -13.23 10.31 -31.16
CA ASN A 8 -12.93 11.42 -30.24
C ASN A 8 -14.12 11.83 -29.34
N LEU A 9 -15.09 10.93 -29.10
CA LEU A 9 -16.30 11.25 -28.32
C LEU A 9 -16.12 11.16 -26.80
N ARG A 10 -14.93 10.81 -26.31
CA ARG A 10 -14.65 10.76 -24.87
C ARG A 10 -14.33 12.18 -24.38
N GLY A 11 -15.09 12.65 -23.38
CA GLY A 11 -14.81 13.93 -22.72
C GLY A 11 -13.39 13.98 -22.13
N PRO A 12 -12.89 15.17 -21.79
CA PRO A 12 -11.57 15.31 -21.20
C PRO A 12 -11.44 14.42 -19.95
N GLN A 13 -10.31 13.75 -19.80
CA GLN A 13 -10.01 12.99 -18.59
C GLN A 13 -10.03 13.96 -17.40
N GLY A 14 -10.78 13.60 -16.36
CA GLY A 14 -10.81 14.38 -15.11
C GLY A 14 -9.42 14.45 -14.45
N PRO A 15 -9.23 15.35 -13.47
CA PRO A 15 -7.96 15.47 -12.77
C PRO A 15 -7.53 14.11 -12.18
N ALA A 16 -6.23 13.83 -12.23
CA ALA A 16 -5.69 12.65 -11.56
C ALA A 16 -6.01 12.72 -10.06
N GLY A 17 -6.42 11.59 -9.50
CA GLY A 17 -6.57 11.47 -8.05
C GLY A 17 -5.21 11.58 -7.34
N PRO A 18 -5.21 11.71 -6.00
CA PRO A 18 -3.98 11.68 -5.22
C PRO A 18 -3.19 10.40 -5.54
N THR A 19 -1.89 10.55 -5.81
CA THR A 19 -1.02 9.38 -5.96
C THR A 19 -0.67 8.88 -4.55
N PRO A 20 -1.04 7.65 -4.17
CA PRO A 20 -0.71 7.12 -2.84
C PRO A 20 0.82 6.98 -2.70
N SER A 21 1.35 7.24 -1.51
CA SER A 21 2.76 6.96 -1.26
C SER A 21 3.00 5.45 -1.20
N LEU A 22 4.24 5.02 -1.45
CA LEU A 22 4.59 3.59 -1.32
C LEU A 22 4.34 3.05 0.10
N LYS A 23 4.49 3.91 1.12
CA LYS A 23 4.16 3.55 2.51
C LYS A 23 2.67 3.32 2.69
N ASP A 24 1.82 4.17 2.10
CA ASP A 24 0.36 4.00 2.16
C ASP A 24 -0.08 2.70 1.47
N VAL A 25 0.49 2.41 0.30
CA VAL A 25 0.21 1.15 -0.42
C VAL A 25 0.64 -0.05 0.42
N PHE A 26 1.80 0.01 1.08
CA PHE A 26 2.26 -1.05 1.96
C PHE A 26 1.32 -1.27 3.15
N LEU A 27 0.87 -0.19 3.81
CA LEU A 27 -0.06 -0.26 4.94
C LEU A 27 -1.46 -0.73 4.51
N GLN A 28 -1.91 -0.42 3.31
CA GLN A 28 -3.14 -0.97 2.76
C GLN A 28 -3.04 -2.47 2.45
N ALA A 29 -1.89 -2.92 1.95
CA ALA A 29 -1.63 -4.33 1.70
C ALA A 29 -1.50 -5.16 2.99
N HIS A 30 -1.18 -4.54 4.12
CA HIS A 30 -1.06 -5.18 5.43
C HIS A 30 -2.03 -4.55 6.45
N PRO A 31 -3.34 -4.84 6.41
CA PRO A 31 -4.30 -4.31 7.39
C PRO A 31 -3.93 -4.61 8.85
N VAL A 32 -4.49 -3.87 9.81
CA VAL A 32 -4.35 -4.17 11.24
C VAL A 32 -4.77 -5.62 11.52
N GLY A 33 -3.97 -6.34 12.30
CA GLY A 33 -4.09 -7.78 12.52
C GLY A 33 -3.22 -8.64 11.59
N SER A 34 -2.62 -8.05 10.55
CA SER A 34 -1.68 -8.77 9.67
C SER A 34 -0.38 -9.11 10.38
N ILE A 35 0.24 -10.21 9.95
CA ILE A 35 1.58 -10.61 10.38
C ILE A 35 2.57 -10.30 9.26
N TYR A 36 3.64 -9.60 9.60
CA TYR A 36 4.80 -9.36 8.74
C TYR A 36 5.98 -10.19 9.22
N LEU A 37 6.57 -10.97 8.32
CA LEU A 37 7.70 -11.86 8.59
C LEU A 37 8.92 -11.35 7.82
N THR A 38 10.07 -11.25 8.49
CA THR A 38 11.30 -10.74 7.89
C THR A 38 12.53 -11.37 8.54
N THR A 39 13.62 -11.49 7.80
CA THR A 39 14.92 -11.90 8.34
C THR A 39 15.63 -10.76 9.09
N GLU A 40 15.17 -9.53 8.91
CA GLU A 40 15.71 -8.34 9.54
C GLU A 40 15.00 -8.03 10.86
N SER A 41 15.76 -7.63 11.89
CA SER A 41 15.23 -7.28 13.21
C SER A 41 14.61 -5.87 13.28
N ALA A 42 14.70 -5.10 12.19
CA ALA A 42 14.18 -3.74 12.14
C ALA A 42 12.64 -3.72 12.24
N ASN A 43 12.11 -2.85 13.09
CA ASN A 43 10.67 -2.65 13.24
C ASN A 43 10.07 -2.09 11.94
N PRO A 44 9.06 -2.74 11.32
CA PRO A 44 8.43 -2.26 10.09
C PRO A 44 7.84 -0.84 10.21
N GLY A 45 7.46 -0.44 11.42
CA GLY A 45 6.94 0.90 11.72
C GLY A 45 7.91 2.03 11.40
N THR A 46 9.21 1.81 11.55
CA THR A 46 10.22 2.84 11.25
C THR A 46 10.46 2.98 9.74
N ILE A 47 10.27 1.90 8.98
CA ILE A 47 10.54 1.84 7.54
C ILE A 47 9.27 2.21 6.75
N TYR A 48 8.18 1.49 7.00
CA TYR A 48 6.94 1.54 6.23
C TYR A 48 5.80 2.31 6.92
N GLY A 49 5.97 2.70 8.19
CA GLY A 49 4.92 3.35 8.99
C GLY A 49 3.98 2.35 9.67
N GLY A 50 2.89 2.86 10.24
CA GLY A 50 1.99 2.07 11.10
C GLY A 50 2.62 1.67 12.43
N THR A 51 1.86 0.93 13.23
CA THR A 51 2.28 0.44 14.55
C THR A 51 2.38 -1.07 14.53
N TRP A 52 3.52 -1.57 15.00
CA TRP A 52 3.86 -2.99 14.95
C TRP A 52 4.39 -3.46 16.30
N GLN A 53 3.92 -4.63 16.71
CA GLN A 53 4.35 -5.30 17.92
C GLN A 53 5.17 -6.53 17.55
N THR A 54 6.38 -6.66 18.11
CA THR A 54 7.18 -7.86 17.96
C THR A 54 6.49 -9.06 18.61
N MET A 55 6.53 -10.21 17.94
CA MET A 55 6.02 -11.47 18.46
C MET A 55 7.17 -12.45 18.70
N PRO A 56 7.08 -13.30 19.74
CA PRO A 56 8.00 -14.42 19.90
C PRO A 56 7.94 -15.33 18.67
N SER A 57 9.10 -15.72 18.17
CA SER A 57 9.26 -16.52 16.97
C SER A 57 10.47 -17.45 17.13
N LEU A 58 10.34 -18.69 16.69
CA LEU A 58 11.47 -19.63 16.58
C LEU A 58 12.19 -19.50 15.23
N GLY A 59 11.68 -18.69 14.31
CA GLY A 59 12.19 -18.49 12.96
C GLY A 59 12.43 -17.01 12.64
N PRO A 60 11.92 -16.48 11.52
CA PRO A 60 12.11 -15.07 11.15
C PRO A 60 11.49 -14.13 12.18
N TYR A 61 11.94 -12.88 12.22
CA TYR A 61 11.33 -11.86 13.05
C TYR A 61 9.88 -11.64 12.62
N THR A 62 8.98 -11.72 13.59
CA THR A 62 7.54 -11.68 13.39
C THR A 62 6.98 -10.42 14.01
N TRP A 63 6.20 -9.66 13.24
CA TRP A 63 5.60 -8.41 13.65
C TRP A 63 4.09 -8.45 13.42
N LEU A 64 3.30 -8.21 14.46
CA LEU A 64 1.85 -8.02 14.39
C LEU A 64 1.54 -6.55 14.17
N ARG A 65 0.75 -6.23 13.14
CA ARG A 65 0.25 -4.86 12.97
C ARG A 65 -0.88 -4.56 13.96
N THR A 66 -0.73 -3.52 14.76
CA THR A 66 -1.71 -3.13 15.79
C THR A 66 -2.42 -1.81 15.49
N ALA A 67 -1.85 -0.94 14.63
CA ALA A 67 -2.50 0.27 14.09
C ALA A 67 -1.90 0.67 12.72
#